data_AF-A0A2N6NBF3-F1
#
_entry.id   AF-A0A2N6NBF3-F1
#
_cell.length_a   1.000
_cell.length_b   1.000
_cell.length_c   1.000
_cell.angle_alpha   90.00
_cell.angle_beta   90.00
_cell.angle_gamma   90.00
#
_symmetry.space_group_name_H-M   'P 1'
#
loop_
_entity.id
_entity.type
_entity.pdbx_description
1 polymer ?
#
loop_
_entity_poly.entity_id
_entity_poly.type
_entity_poly.pdbx_seq_one_letter_code
_entity_poly.pdbx_strand_id
1 'polypeptide(L)'
;MQIVEAIHCSALIPYAWNSLRISKDIVSPAQTVLLRLVGDMLAGRTVGGSMPKDGPAGEGKEKDERDLKLVHFFYSSFRSRIVPECAALMHLQAQIRAGKSDASEFPVDTWDMERARDGLAQYLDFLKTVAEMPDMRLKLVEWEAVYDLVTILSGVEAAVAKKPLVHVPQRNASAAAADPMVERPYAKGADTLAAGAPSPLLQEPAHKFAWSGIKSQIFVIIATLLQPPPDRHSPGNPEVQMQMVRHNGIAPLLSSTVYDDNNPYAKERVTICLKWLLDGCDAASDFIRQLNRAEPAPNLQQPAAGSATATQTLRVDGVGGDVDVRVRVRRRQPHLVGGTSPLPDDEQQAQVEETTETLSGASIEDDFM
;
A
#
# COMPACT_ATOMS: atom_id res chain seq x y z
N MET A 1 18.46 -23.82 -16.18
CA MET A 1 18.02 -22.91 -17.25
C MET A 1 17.87 -23.58 -18.62
N GLN A 2 18.91 -24.28 -19.13
CA GLN A 2 18.92 -24.84 -20.49
C GLN A 2 17.68 -25.64 -20.92
N ILE A 3 17.05 -26.39 -19.99
CA ILE A 3 15.83 -27.17 -20.28
C ILE A 3 14.63 -26.25 -20.59
N VAL A 4 14.43 -25.18 -19.80
CA VAL A 4 13.30 -24.26 -20.02
C VAL A 4 13.48 -23.45 -21.29
N GLU A 5 14.71 -23.08 -21.61
CA GLU A 5 15.05 -22.45 -22.89
C GLU A 5 14.75 -23.38 -24.07
N ALA A 6 15.09 -24.67 -23.98
CA ALA A 6 14.75 -25.65 -25.00
C ALA A 6 13.22 -25.78 -25.18
N ILE A 7 12.46 -25.87 -24.08
CA ILE A 7 10.99 -25.93 -24.10
C ILE A 7 10.41 -24.66 -24.74
N HIS A 8 10.98 -23.48 -24.43
CA HIS A 8 10.58 -22.21 -25.04
C HIS A 8 10.88 -22.17 -26.54
N CYS A 9 12.08 -22.60 -26.94
CA CYS A 9 12.47 -22.67 -28.35
C CYS A 9 11.54 -23.58 -29.16
N SER A 10 11.01 -24.64 -28.55
CA SER A 10 10.01 -25.53 -29.14
C SER A 10 8.57 -25.05 -28.99
N ALA A 11 8.32 -23.86 -28.41
CA ALA A 11 7.00 -23.28 -28.14
C ALA A 11 6.09 -24.16 -27.26
N LEU A 12 6.67 -24.96 -26.36
CA LEU A 12 5.95 -25.93 -25.52
C LEU A 12 5.61 -25.40 -24.11
N ILE A 13 6.04 -24.19 -23.75
CA ILE A 13 5.73 -23.62 -22.42
C ILE A 13 4.22 -23.54 -22.16
N PRO A 14 3.37 -23.04 -23.08
CA PRO A 14 1.93 -23.02 -22.85
C PRO A 14 1.33 -24.40 -22.59
N TYR A 15 1.82 -25.42 -23.30
CA TYR A 15 1.40 -26.80 -23.07
C TYR A 15 1.83 -27.28 -21.68
N ALA A 16 3.12 -27.11 -21.33
CA ALA A 16 3.65 -27.49 -20.02
C ALA A 16 2.91 -26.78 -18.88
N TRP A 17 2.63 -25.48 -19.02
CA TRP A 17 1.87 -24.69 -18.05
C TRP A 17 0.49 -25.30 -17.76
N ASN A 18 -0.22 -25.71 -18.80
CA ASN A 18 -1.54 -26.32 -18.66
C ASN A 18 -1.45 -27.74 -18.09
N SER A 19 -0.44 -28.53 -18.47
CA SER A 19 -0.23 -29.88 -17.93
C SER A 19 0.16 -29.90 -16.45
N LEU A 20 0.84 -28.86 -15.96
CA LEU A 20 1.25 -28.73 -14.55
C LEU A 20 0.13 -28.19 -13.64
N ARG A 21 -1.03 -27.85 -14.20
CA ARG A 21 -2.14 -27.27 -13.45
C ARG A 21 -2.78 -28.30 -12.52
N ILE A 22 -3.05 -27.88 -11.29
CA ILE A 22 -3.90 -28.59 -10.34
C ILE A 22 -5.18 -27.76 -10.18
N SER A 23 -6.36 -28.33 -10.45
CA SER A 23 -7.61 -27.56 -10.54
C SER A 23 -8.02 -26.85 -9.24
N LYS A 24 -7.61 -27.40 -8.08
CA LYS A 24 -7.84 -26.77 -6.77
C LYS A 24 -7.02 -25.50 -6.58
N ASP A 25 -5.81 -25.46 -7.12
CA ASP A 25 -4.87 -24.36 -6.90
C ASP A 25 -5.11 -23.23 -7.92
N ILE A 26 -5.11 -21.98 -7.44
CA ILE A 26 -5.10 -20.79 -8.30
C ILE A 26 -3.88 -20.86 -9.23
N VAL A 27 -2.71 -21.10 -8.63
CA VAL A 27 -1.45 -21.46 -9.29
C VAL A 27 -0.87 -22.66 -8.56
N SER A 28 -0.61 -23.75 -9.29
CA SER A 28 -0.02 -24.94 -8.67
C SER A 28 1.47 -24.70 -8.31
N PRO A 29 2.03 -25.42 -7.33
CA PRO A 29 3.45 -25.30 -7.00
C PRO A 29 4.38 -25.53 -8.19
N ALA A 30 4.04 -26.47 -9.07
CA ALA A 30 4.82 -26.73 -10.28
C ALA A 30 4.71 -25.60 -11.31
N GLN A 31 3.54 -24.97 -11.42
CA GLN A 31 3.36 -23.75 -12.21
C GLN A 31 4.21 -22.60 -11.67
N THR A 32 4.24 -22.39 -10.35
CA THR A 32 5.09 -21.39 -9.69
C THR A 32 6.58 -21.59 -10.04
N VAL A 33 7.06 -22.84 -10.00
CA VAL A 33 8.45 -23.17 -10.40
C VAL A 33 8.69 -22.85 -11.87
N LEU A 34 7.80 -23.26 -12.77
CA LEU A 34 7.92 -22.97 -14.20
C LEU A 34 7.96 -21.46 -14.46
N LEU A 35 7.07 -20.69 -13.84
CA LEU A 35 6.99 -19.24 -14.00
C LEU A 35 8.27 -18.55 -13.50
N ARG A 36 8.82 -19.00 -12.37
CA ARG A 36 10.11 -18.50 -11.86
C ARG A 36 11.24 -18.76 -12.84
N LEU A 37 11.36 -19.99 -13.35
CA LEU A 37 12.41 -20.34 -14.31
C LEU A 37 12.29 -19.55 -15.63
N VAL A 38 11.06 -19.23 -16.05
CA VAL A 38 10.84 -18.34 -17.19
C VAL A 38 11.26 -16.91 -16.85
N GLY A 39 10.94 -16.41 -15.67
CA GLY A 39 11.40 -15.11 -15.17
C GLY A 39 12.92 -15.01 -15.18
N ASP A 40 13.61 -16.00 -14.62
CA ASP A 40 15.07 -16.09 -14.59
C ASP A 40 15.65 -16.13 -16.02
N MET A 41 15.00 -16.85 -16.94
CA MET A 41 15.40 -16.91 -18.34
C MET A 41 15.31 -15.54 -19.04
N LEU A 42 14.25 -14.78 -18.79
CA LEU A 42 14.09 -13.44 -19.34
C LEU A 42 15.07 -12.44 -18.69
N ALA A 43 15.25 -12.50 -17.37
CA ALA A 43 16.19 -11.65 -16.63
C ALA A 43 17.66 -11.91 -17.03
N GLY A 44 18.05 -13.16 -17.28
CA GLY A 44 19.39 -13.49 -17.75
C GLY A 44 19.73 -12.81 -19.09
N ARG A 45 18.72 -12.49 -19.91
CA ARG A 45 18.88 -11.84 -21.21
C ARG A 45 19.02 -10.32 -21.12
N THR A 46 18.40 -9.68 -20.12
CA THR A 46 18.59 -8.25 -19.86
C THR A 46 19.97 -7.95 -19.28
N VAL A 47 20.44 -8.77 -18.33
CA VAL A 47 21.75 -8.58 -17.67
C VAL A 47 22.90 -9.03 -18.57
N GLY A 48 22.72 -10.13 -19.30
CA GLY A 48 23.75 -10.74 -20.13
C GLY A 48 24.06 -10.01 -21.43
N GLY A 49 23.39 -8.89 -21.73
CA GLY A 49 23.61 -8.09 -22.93
C GLY A 49 23.79 -8.95 -24.16
N SER A 50 22.71 -9.60 -24.64
CA SER A 50 22.75 -10.37 -25.90
C SER A 50 22.99 -9.46 -27.10
N MET A 51 24.21 -8.94 -27.23
CA MET A 51 24.91 -8.86 -28.50
C MET A 51 25.36 -10.30 -28.78
N PRO A 52 24.99 -10.84 -29.94
CA PRO A 52 25.66 -10.39 -31.16
C PRO A 52 24.67 -9.74 -32.11
N LYS A 53 24.97 -8.52 -32.52
CA LYS A 53 24.43 -7.91 -33.75
C LYS A 53 24.96 -8.59 -35.02
N ASP A 54 25.57 -9.77 -34.89
CA ASP A 54 26.23 -10.54 -35.96
C ASP A 54 25.50 -11.86 -36.29
N GLY A 55 24.26 -12.05 -35.81
CA GLY A 55 23.34 -13.05 -36.39
C GLY A 55 22.66 -12.48 -37.65
N PRO A 56 22.21 -13.32 -38.60
CA PRO A 56 21.41 -12.84 -39.73
C PRO A 56 20.24 -12.02 -39.18
N ALA A 57 19.98 -10.85 -39.76
CA ALA A 57 19.11 -9.79 -39.22
C ALA A 57 17.66 -10.20 -38.83
N GLY A 58 17.26 -11.45 -39.08
CA GLY A 58 15.97 -12.04 -38.67
C GLY A 58 15.95 -12.76 -37.32
N GLU A 59 17.06 -13.38 -36.87
CA GLU A 59 17.03 -14.29 -35.69
C GLU A 59 16.73 -13.57 -34.37
N GLY A 60 17.22 -12.34 -34.19
CA GLY A 60 16.91 -11.52 -33.02
C GLY A 60 15.43 -11.13 -32.95
N LYS A 61 14.86 -10.71 -34.09
CA LYS A 61 13.47 -10.29 -34.19
C LYS A 61 12.49 -11.44 -33.93
N GLU A 62 12.78 -12.63 -34.45
CA GLU A 62 11.98 -13.83 -34.18
C GLU A 62 12.05 -14.26 -32.71
N LYS A 63 13.20 -14.07 -32.06
CA LYS A 63 13.36 -14.35 -30.63
C LYS A 63 12.54 -13.36 -29.78
N ASP A 64 12.59 -12.07 -30.09
CA ASP A 64 11.81 -11.04 -29.40
C ASP A 64 10.31 -11.28 -29.57
N GLU A 65 9.87 -11.68 -30.77
CA GLU A 65 8.47 -12.03 -31.03
C GLU A 65 8.01 -13.27 -30.22
N ARG A 66 8.88 -14.29 -30.08
CA ARG A 66 8.60 -15.47 -29.23
C ARG A 66 8.51 -15.10 -27.76
N ASP A 67 9.43 -14.28 -27.27
CA ASP A 67 9.41 -13.82 -25.88
C ASP A 67 8.17 -12.96 -25.61
N LEU A 68 7.79 -12.09 -26.54
CA LEU A 68 6.55 -11.32 -26.46
C LEU A 68 5.31 -12.21 -26.39
N LYS A 69 5.22 -13.24 -27.26
CA LYS A 69 4.12 -14.22 -27.24
C LYS A 69 4.06 -14.97 -25.91
N LEU A 70 5.21 -15.33 -25.35
CA LEU A 70 5.30 -16.00 -24.05
C LEU A 70 4.80 -15.10 -22.91
N VAL A 71 5.27 -13.85 -22.86
CA VAL A 71 4.84 -12.87 -21.88
C VAL A 71 3.35 -12.60 -22.00
N HIS A 72 2.85 -12.41 -23.21
CA HIS A 72 1.42 -12.22 -23.46
C HIS A 72 0.59 -13.42 -22.99
N PHE A 73 1.06 -14.66 -23.20
CA PHE A 73 0.38 -15.86 -22.69
C PHE A 73 0.27 -15.84 -21.16
N PHE A 74 1.37 -15.60 -20.44
CA PHE A 74 1.35 -15.56 -18.98
C PHE A 74 0.52 -14.40 -18.46
N TYR A 75 0.63 -13.23 -19.08
CA TYR A 75 -0.15 -12.06 -18.71
C TYR A 75 -1.65 -12.26 -18.97
N SER A 76 -2.02 -12.91 -20.08
CA SER A 76 -3.41 -13.30 -20.35
C SER A 76 -3.95 -14.22 -19.27
N SER A 77 -3.17 -15.25 -18.86
CA SER A 77 -3.55 -16.14 -17.75
C SER A 77 -3.65 -15.40 -16.42
N PHE A 78 -2.74 -14.45 -16.15
CA PHE A 78 -2.78 -13.59 -14.97
C PHE A 78 -4.10 -12.83 -14.89
N ARG A 79 -4.43 -12.11 -15.95
CA ARG A 79 -5.65 -11.30 -16.06
C ARG A 79 -6.94 -12.13 -16.04
N SER A 80 -7.02 -13.19 -16.83
CA SER A 80 -8.28 -13.91 -17.04
C SER A 80 -8.59 -14.90 -15.93
N ARG A 81 -7.62 -15.21 -15.07
CA ARG A 81 -7.76 -16.29 -14.07
C ARG A 81 -7.22 -15.90 -12.70
N ILE A 82 -5.95 -15.53 -12.61
CA ILE A 82 -5.29 -15.34 -11.31
C ILE A 82 -5.89 -14.13 -10.58
N VAL A 83 -6.02 -12.99 -11.27
CA VAL A 83 -6.58 -11.77 -10.69
C VAL A 83 -8.04 -11.97 -10.23
N PRO A 84 -8.97 -12.51 -11.05
CA PRO A 84 -10.33 -12.78 -10.60
C PRO A 84 -10.41 -13.70 -9.39
N GLU A 85 -9.66 -14.81 -9.37
CA GLU A 85 -9.69 -15.77 -8.26
C GLU A 85 -9.15 -15.13 -6.97
N CYS A 86 -8.03 -14.40 -7.01
CA CYS A 86 -7.51 -13.69 -5.84
C CYS A 86 -8.42 -12.54 -5.39
N ALA A 87 -8.97 -11.76 -6.32
CA ALA A 87 -9.87 -10.65 -6.01
C ALA A 87 -11.17 -11.16 -5.36
N ALA A 88 -11.68 -12.32 -5.77
CA ALA A 88 -12.85 -12.94 -5.13
C ALA A 88 -12.59 -13.31 -3.66
N LEU A 89 -11.43 -13.89 -3.36
CA LEU A 89 -11.04 -14.19 -1.98
C LEU A 89 -10.91 -12.92 -1.14
N MET A 90 -10.22 -11.89 -1.67
CA MET A 90 -10.09 -10.59 -0.99
C MET A 90 -11.45 -9.92 -0.78
N HIS A 91 -12.36 -10.02 -1.75
CA HIS A 91 -13.71 -9.50 -1.64
C HIS A 91 -14.48 -10.18 -0.51
N LEU A 92 -14.44 -11.52 -0.43
CA LEU A 92 -15.07 -12.27 0.65
C LEU A 92 -14.50 -11.89 2.02
N GLN A 93 -13.18 -11.75 2.14
CA GLN A 93 -12.53 -11.26 3.37
C GLN A 93 -13.06 -9.86 3.75
N ALA A 94 -13.20 -8.96 2.78
CA ALA A 94 -13.73 -7.62 3.02
C ALA A 94 -15.20 -7.63 3.46
N GLN A 95 -16.05 -8.51 2.90
CA GLN A 95 -17.45 -8.65 3.31
C GLN A 95 -17.56 -9.20 4.74
N ILE A 96 -16.78 -10.23 5.07
CA ILE A 96 -16.72 -10.80 6.43
C ILE A 96 -16.23 -9.73 7.42
N ARG A 97 -15.17 -8.99 7.08
CA ARG A 97 -14.65 -7.89 7.89
C ARG A 97 -15.68 -6.77 8.11
N ALA A 98 -16.51 -6.48 7.13
CA ALA A 98 -17.59 -5.51 7.21
C ALA A 98 -18.84 -6.03 7.94
N GLY A 99 -18.84 -7.29 8.41
CA GLY A 99 -19.99 -7.93 9.06
C GLY A 99 -21.15 -8.23 8.11
N LYS A 100 -20.90 -8.30 6.80
CA LYS A 100 -21.90 -8.55 5.75
C LYS A 100 -22.02 -10.03 5.36
N SER A 101 -21.04 -10.85 5.72
CA SER A 101 -20.98 -12.30 5.48
C SER A 101 -20.44 -13.00 6.72
N ASP A 102 -20.80 -14.26 6.91
CA ASP A 102 -20.31 -15.05 8.04
C ASP A 102 -18.92 -15.65 7.73
N ALA A 103 -18.09 -15.80 8.76
CA ALA A 103 -16.75 -16.35 8.62
C ALA A 103 -16.73 -17.80 8.13
N SER A 104 -17.80 -18.58 8.38
CA SER A 104 -17.95 -19.95 7.89
C SER A 104 -18.25 -20.05 6.40
N GLU A 105 -18.64 -18.94 5.75
CA GLU A 105 -18.87 -18.87 4.31
C GLU A 105 -17.55 -18.76 3.51
N PHE A 106 -16.41 -18.60 4.20
CA PHE A 106 -15.12 -18.51 3.54
C PHE A 106 -14.71 -19.87 2.95
N PRO A 107 -14.45 -19.97 1.64
CA PRO A 107 -14.47 -21.25 0.92
C PRO A 107 -13.17 -22.06 1.04
N VAL A 108 -12.13 -21.50 1.64
CA VAL A 108 -10.77 -22.05 1.63
C VAL A 108 -10.13 -22.00 3.01
N ASP A 109 -9.19 -22.91 3.25
CA ASP A 109 -8.41 -22.92 4.48
C ASP A 109 -7.16 -22.02 4.40
N THR A 110 -6.41 -21.92 5.49
CA THR A 110 -5.23 -21.05 5.55
C THR A 110 -4.11 -21.52 4.61
N TRP A 111 -4.01 -22.83 4.36
CA TRP A 111 -3.00 -23.41 3.46
C TRP A 111 -3.28 -23.05 2.00
N ASP A 112 -4.55 -23.12 1.60
CA ASP A 112 -5.02 -22.67 0.30
C ASP A 112 -4.77 -21.15 0.11
N MET A 113 -4.93 -20.34 1.16
CA MET A 113 -4.58 -18.91 1.13
C MET A 113 -3.07 -18.65 0.97
N GLU A 114 -2.22 -19.42 1.66
CA GLU A 114 -0.76 -19.35 1.49
C GLU A 114 -0.36 -19.66 0.05
N ARG A 115 -0.92 -20.72 -0.53
CA ARG A 115 -0.71 -21.09 -1.94
C ARG A 115 -1.20 -20.02 -2.92
N ALA A 116 -2.38 -19.47 -2.69
CA ALA A 116 -2.93 -18.38 -3.49
C ALA A 116 -2.00 -17.15 -3.46
N ARG A 117 -1.53 -16.77 -2.28
CA ARG A 117 -0.61 -15.65 -2.09
C ARG A 117 0.74 -15.91 -2.74
N ASP A 118 1.31 -17.11 -2.60
CA ASP A 118 2.61 -17.43 -3.18
C ASP A 118 2.55 -17.48 -4.72
N GLY A 119 1.46 -18.03 -5.27
CA GLY A 119 1.19 -18.01 -6.70
C GLY A 119 1.07 -16.57 -7.25
N LEU A 120 0.29 -15.73 -6.57
CA LEU A 120 0.16 -14.31 -6.91
C LEU A 120 1.49 -13.58 -6.81
N ALA A 121 2.24 -13.79 -5.74
CA ALA A 121 3.54 -13.17 -5.53
C ALA A 121 4.56 -13.56 -6.61
N GLN A 122 4.52 -14.81 -7.09
CA GLN A 122 5.37 -15.26 -8.18
C GLN A 122 5.00 -14.60 -9.52
N TYR A 123 3.71 -14.38 -9.77
CA TYR A 123 3.26 -13.64 -10.94
C TYR A 123 3.68 -12.18 -10.89
N LEU A 124 3.58 -11.53 -9.74
CA LEU A 124 4.04 -10.15 -9.57
C LEU A 124 5.57 -10.05 -9.73
N ASP A 125 6.33 -11.03 -9.23
CA ASP A 125 7.77 -11.08 -9.44
C ASP A 125 8.13 -11.24 -10.93
N PHE A 126 7.42 -12.11 -11.65
CA PHE A 126 7.54 -12.22 -13.10
C PHE A 126 7.21 -10.89 -13.82
N LEU A 127 6.09 -10.24 -13.48
CA LEU A 127 5.70 -8.96 -14.08
C LEU A 127 6.69 -7.83 -13.76
N LYS A 128 7.31 -7.85 -12.58
CA LYS A 128 8.38 -6.92 -12.24
C LYS A 128 9.56 -7.09 -13.21
N THR A 129 10.02 -8.32 -13.44
CA THR A 129 11.08 -8.61 -14.43
C THR A 129 10.70 -8.13 -15.82
N VAL A 130 9.47 -8.42 -16.26
CA VAL A 130 8.96 -7.98 -17.58
C VAL A 130 8.89 -6.45 -17.67
N ALA A 131 8.50 -5.76 -16.60
CA ALA A 131 8.43 -4.30 -16.56
C ALA A 131 9.81 -3.61 -16.61
N GLU A 132 10.90 -4.31 -16.28
CA GLU A 132 12.27 -3.81 -16.43
C GLU A 132 12.78 -3.91 -17.89
N MET A 133 12.10 -4.67 -18.74
CA MET A 133 12.44 -4.82 -20.17
C MET A 133 11.79 -3.70 -21.01
N PRO A 134 12.53 -2.83 -21.72
CA PRO A 134 11.96 -1.65 -22.38
C PRO A 134 10.78 -1.94 -23.32
N ASP A 135 10.93 -2.89 -24.24
CA ASP A 135 9.89 -3.19 -25.24
C ASP A 135 8.65 -3.86 -24.62
N MET A 136 8.87 -4.76 -23.66
CA MET A 136 7.77 -5.44 -22.98
C MET A 136 7.05 -4.54 -21.99
N ARG A 137 7.77 -3.61 -21.36
CA ARG A 137 7.20 -2.58 -20.51
C ARG A 137 6.17 -1.74 -21.26
N LEU A 138 6.48 -1.33 -22.50
CA LEU A 138 5.51 -0.62 -23.35
C LEU A 138 4.26 -1.47 -23.60
N LYS A 139 4.43 -2.78 -23.80
CA LYS A 139 3.31 -3.71 -23.98
C LYS A 139 2.46 -3.89 -22.72
N LEU A 140 3.07 -3.92 -21.53
CA LEU A 140 2.30 -3.94 -20.26
C LEU A 140 1.46 -2.67 -20.07
N VAL A 141 1.95 -1.51 -20.53
CA VAL A 141 1.18 -0.26 -20.51
C VAL A 141 0.04 -0.31 -21.53
N GLU A 142 0.32 -0.74 -22.76
CA GLU A 142 -0.68 -0.91 -23.83
C GLU A 142 -1.79 -1.88 -23.42
N TRP A 143 -1.44 -2.96 -22.73
CA TRP A 143 -2.41 -3.93 -22.24
C TRP A 143 -3.13 -3.47 -20.97
N GLU A 144 -2.87 -2.27 -20.45
CA GLU A 144 -3.46 -1.73 -19.22
C GLU A 144 -3.19 -2.60 -17.96
N ALA A 145 -1.96 -3.05 -17.75
CA ALA A 145 -1.59 -3.82 -16.56
C ALA A 145 -1.89 -3.10 -15.23
N VAL A 146 -1.98 -1.77 -15.26
CA VAL A 146 -2.40 -0.95 -14.12
C VAL A 146 -3.77 -1.36 -13.60
N TYR A 147 -4.73 -1.71 -14.47
CA TYR A 147 -6.07 -2.12 -14.05
C TYR A 147 -6.03 -3.35 -13.13
N ASP A 148 -5.29 -4.38 -13.54
CA ASP A 148 -5.17 -5.63 -12.79
C ASP A 148 -4.45 -5.40 -11.44
N LEU A 149 -3.37 -4.61 -11.46
CA LEU A 149 -2.60 -4.25 -10.26
C LEU A 149 -3.42 -3.43 -9.26
N VAL A 150 -4.19 -2.45 -9.73
CA VAL A 150 -5.08 -1.62 -8.90
C VAL A 150 -6.25 -2.45 -8.34
N THR A 151 -6.77 -3.41 -9.12
CA THR A 151 -7.81 -4.33 -8.66
C THR A 151 -7.33 -5.14 -7.46
N ILE A 152 -6.14 -5.74 -7.56
CA ILE A 152 -5.54 -6.49 -6.45
C ILE A 152 -5.24 -5.56 -5.26
N LEU A 153 -4.62 -4.40 -5.51
CA LEU A 153 -4.27 -3.44 -4.45
C LEU A 153 -5.50 -3.00 -3.65
N SER A 154 -6.58 -2.64 -4.35
CA SER A 154 -7.86 -2.26 -3.74
C SER A 154 -8.47 -3.40 -2.95
N GLY A 155 -8.40 -4.63 -3.50
CA GLY A 155 -8.81 -5.85 -2.82
C GLY A 155 -8.08 -6.06 -1.50
N VAL A 156 -6.74 -5.95 -1.49
CA VAL A 156 -5.93 -6.10 -0.27
C VAL A 156 -6.24 -5.01 0.76
N GLU A 157 -6.39 -3.75 0.35
CA GLU A 157 -6.76 -2.64 1.25
C GLU A 157 -8.12 -2.88 1.94
N ALA A 158 -9.10 -3.43 1.22
CA ALA A 158 -10.41 -3.75 1.76
C ALA A 158 -10.39 -5.02 2.63
N ALA A 159 -9.67 -6.06 2.20
CA ALA A 159 -9.62 -7.36 2.87
C ALA A 159 -8.89 -7.30 4.22
N VAL A 160 -7.78 -6.56 4.29
CA VAL A 160 -6.83 -6.67 5.41
C VAL A 160 -6.91 -5.44 6.30
N ALA A 161 -7.13 -5.66 7.60
CA ALA A 161 -7.05 -4.58 8.59
C ALA A 161 -5.58 -4.17 8.78
N LYS A 162 -5.32 -2.85 8.80
CA LYS A 162 -3.98 -2.31 9.04
C LYS A 162 -3.55 -2.68 10.46
N LYS A 163 -2.39 -3.32 10.60
CA LYS A 163 -1.88 -3.73 11.91
C LYS A 163 -1.07 -2.59 12.54
N PRO A 164 -1.53 -2.01 13.68
CA PRO A 164 -0.86 -0.87 14.30
C PRO A 164 0.46 -1.28 14.98
N LEU A 165 1.36 -0.31 15.13
CA LEU A 165 2.73 -0.46 15.65
C LEU A 165 2.78 -0.89 17.13
N VAL A 166 1.75 -0.58 17.91
CA VAL A 166 1.67 -0.89 19.34
C VAL A 166 0.36 -1.62 19.63
N HIS A 167 0.46 -2.89 20.03
CA HIS A 167 -0.63 -3.57 20.71
C HIS A 167 -0.68 -3.01 22.13
N VAL A 168 -1.50 -1.99 22.39
CA VAL A 168 -1.81 -1.60 23.78
C VAL A 168 -2.52 -2.81 24.36
N PRO A 169 -1.94 -3.53 25.36
CA PRO A 169 -2.62 -4.65 25.95
C PRO A 169 -3.93 -4.10 26.53
N GLN A 170 -5.07 -4.58 26.04
CA GLN A 170 -6.32 -4.38 26.76
C GLN A 170 -6.12 -5.06 28.13
N ARG A 171 -5.74 -4.26 29.13
CA ARG A 171 -5.86 -4.66 30.53
C ARG A 171 -7.35 -4.86 30.75
N ASN A 172 -7.80 -6.10 30.60
CA ASN A 172 -9.11 -6.51 31.12
C ASN A 172 -9.15 -6.10 32.59
N ALA A 173 -9.98 -5.11 32.88
CA ALA A 173 -10.32 -4.69 34.22
C ALA A 173 -11.25 -5.74 34.84
N SER A 174 -10.72 -6.94 35.06
CA SER A 174 -11.43 -8.04 35.74
C SER A 174 -10.44 -9.17 36.08
N ALA A 175 -9.49 -8.87 36.95
CA ALA A 175 -8.74 -9.87 37.71
C ALA A 175 -8.28 -9.22 39.03
N ALA A 176 -9.24 -8.86 39.87
CA ALA A 176 -8.98 -8.74 41.30
C ALA A 176 -9.07 -10.15 41.91
N ALA A 177 -8.12 -10.47 42.79
CA ALA A 177 -7.93 -11.72 43.54
C ALA A 177 -7.08 -12.82 42.88
N ALA A 178 -5.75 -12.67 42.97
CA ALA A 178 -4.84 -13.76 43.30
C ALA A 178 -3.58 -13.18 43.98
N ASP A 179 -3.19 -13.80 45.10
CA ASP A 179 -2.16 -13.43 46.07
C ASP A 179 -0.76 -13.11 45.50
N PRO A 180 0.06 -12.29 46.19
CA PRO A 180 1.47 -12.10 45.85
C PRO A 180 2.29 -13.36 46.20
N MET A 181 2.82 -13.98 45.16
CA MET A 181 3.64 -15.19 45.22
C MET A 181 4.99 -14.91 45.89
N VAL A 182 5.22 -15.52 47.07
CA VAL A 182 6.52 -15.57 47.74
C VAL A 182 7.32 -16.75 47.20
N GLU A 183 8.46 -16.47 46.57
CA GLU A 183 9.38 -17.49 46.05
C GLU A 183 10.05 -18.25 47.21
N ARG A 184 9.79 -19.57 47.33
CA ARG A 184 10.41 -20.45 48.34
C ARG A 184 11.48 -21.34 47.68
N PRO A 185 12.79 -21.10 47.89
CA PRO A 185 13.84 -21.75 47.11
C PRO A 185 14.22 -23.21 47.46
N TYR A 186 13.38 -24.02 48.14
CA TYR A 186 13.76 -25.41 48.49
C TYR A 186 12.58 -26.38 48.67
N ALA A 187 11.72 -26.55 47.66
CA ALA A 187 10.83 -27.71 47.61
C ALA A 187 11.40 -28.75 46.61
N LYS A 188 12.14 -29.74 47.14
CA LYS A 188 12.52 -30.96 46.41
C LYS A 188 11.41 -31.99 46.57
N GLY A 189 10.85 -32.47 45.46
CA GLY A 189 9.99 -33.65 45.44
C GLY A 189 9.16 -33.79 44.17
N ALA A 190 9.64 -34.63 43.25
CA ALA A 190 8.93 -35.38 42.21
C ALA A 190 7.68 -34.73 41.56
N ASP A 191 7.84 -34.20 40.36
CA ASP A 191 7.23 -34.81 39.17
C ASP A 191 7.83 -34.18 37.90
N THR A 192 8.52 -35.01 37.12
CA THR A 192 8.74 -34.80 35.70
C THR A 192 7.38 -34.71 35.00
N LEU A 193 7.18 -33.63 34.23
CA LEU A 193 6.29 -33.44 33.06
C LEU A 193 5.50 -32.12 33.14
N ALA A 194 6.13 -31.03 32.70
CA ALA A 194 5.52 -29.95 31.92
C ALA A 194 6.56 -28.85 31.69
N ALA A 195 7.63 -29.18 30.97
CA ALA A 195 8.32 -28.14 30.22
C ALA A 195 7.26 -27.54 29.29
N GLY A 196 6.91 -26.27 29.50
CA GLY A 196 5.87 -25.58 28.76
C GLY A 196 6.08 -25.79 27.26
N ALA A 197 5.23 -26.63 26.68
CA ALA A 197 5.07 -26.64 25.24
C ALA A 197 4.74 -25.19 24.84
N PRO A 198 5.42 -24.60 23.84
CA PRO A 198 4.96 -23.34 23.29
C PRO A 198 3.49 -23.56 22.91
N SER A 199 2.59 -22.77 23.51
CA SER A 199 1.19 -22.77 23.10
C SER A 199 1.19 -22.72 21.57
N PRO A 200 0.50 -23.64 20.86
CA PRO A 200 0.49 -23.60 19.41
C PRO A 200 0.08 -22.20 19.03
N LEU A 201 0.95 -21.49 18.30
CA LEU A 201 0.63 -20.20 17.73
C LEU A 201 -0.75 -20.37 17.10
N LEU A 202 -1.78 -19.75 17.66
CA LEU A 202 -3.14 -19.83 17.16
C LEU A 202 -3.06 -19.31 15.73
N GLN A 203 -3.01 -20.23 14.76
CA GLN A 203 -2.93 -19.90 13.35
C GLN A 203 -4.15 -19.05 13.04
N GLU A 204 -3.93 -17.83 12.54
CA GLU A 204 -5.03 -16.96 12.21
C GLU A 204 -5.93 -17.65 11.16
N PRO A 205 -7.26 -17.54 11.31
CA PRO A 205 -8.18 -18.19 10.40
C PRO A 205 -8.04 -17.60 8.99
N ALA A 206 -8.31 -18.42 7.96
CA ALA A 206 -8.10 -18.08 6.55
C ALA A 206 -8.73 -16.74 6.12
N HIS A 207 -9.92 -16.41 6.63
CA HIS A 207 -10.59 -15.14 6.31
C HIS A 207 -9.86 -13.89 6.86
N LYS A 208 -8.90 -14.04 7.78
CA LYS A 208 -8.05 -12.95 8.30
C LYS A 208 -6.66 -12.89 7.66
N PHE A 209 -6.39 -13.75 6.67
CA PHE A 209 -5.09 -13.84 6.01
C PHE A 209 -4.62 -12.48 5.46
N ALA A 210 -3.37 -12.10 5.74
CA ALA A 210 -2.90 -10.72 5.61
C ALA A 210 -2.34 -10.34 4.23
N TRP A 211 -2.16 -11.28 3.30
CA TRP A 211 -1.56 -11.04 1.97
C TRP A 211 -0.25 -10.23 2.01
N SER A 212 0.59 -10.51 3.02
CA SER A 212 1.80 -9.75 3.29
C SER A 212 2.75 -9.72 2.10
N GLY A 213 3.31 -8.55 1.80
CA GLY A 213 4.26 -8.34 0.71
C GLY A 213 3.67 -8.11 -0.68
N ILE A 214 2.39 -8.42 -0.92
CA ILE A 214 1.73 -8.22 -2.22
C ILE A 214 1.73 -6.74 -2.62
N LYS A 215 1.37 -5.84 -1.69
CA LYS A 215 1.37 -4.39 -1.95
C LYS A 215 2.76 -3.90 -2.37
N SER A 216 3.81 -4.38 -1.70
CA SER A 216 5.18 -4.00 -1.99
C SER A 216 5.59 -4.33 -3.42
N GLN A 217 5.23 -5.51 -3.94
CA GLN A 217 5.51 -5.88 -5.32
C GLN A 217 4.70 -5.03 -6.31
N ILE A 218 3.42 -4.79 -6.02
CA ILE A 218 2.56 -3.94 -6.85
C ILE A 218 3.13 -2.53 -6.98
N PHE A 219 3.56 -1.91 -5.86
CA PHE A 219 4.15 -0.57 -5.91
C PHE A 219 5.44 -0.52 -6.72
N VAL A 220 6.26 -1.57 -6.65
CA VAL A 220 7.48 -1.63 -7.48
C VAL A 220 7.11 -1.67 -8.96
N ILE A 221 6.15 -2.51 -9.36
CA ILE A 221 5.71 -2.59 -10.76
C ILE A 221 5.11 -1.26 -11.21
N ILE A 222 4.17 -0.68 -10.45
CA ILE A 222 3.53 0.61 -10.79
C ILE A 222 4.58 1.72 -10.88
N ALA A 223 5.50 1.82 -9.93
CA ALA A 223 6.59 2.78 -9.97
C ALA A 223 7.45 2.58 -11.21
N THR A 224 7.82 1.34 -11.54
CA THR A 224 8.53 1.04 -12.78
C THR A 224 7.72 1.52 -13.96
N LEU A 225 6.45 1.15 -14.13
CA LEU A 225 5.64 1.57 -15.29
C LEU A 225 5.51 3.11 -15.42
N LEU A 226 5.32 3.81 -14.29
CA LEU A 226 5.18 5.27 -14.22
C LEU A 226 6.47 6.04 -14.55
N GLN A 227 7.64 5.44 -14.37
CA GLN A 227 8.91 6.15 -14.62
C GLN A 227 8.98 6.68 -16.06
N PRO A 228 9.63 7.83 -16.30
CA PRO A 228 10.00 8.20 -17.65
C PRO A 228 11.00 7.20 -18.27
N PRO A 229 11.13 7.17 -19.61
CA PRO A 229 12.21 6.47 -20.30
C PRO A 229 13.61 6.88 -19.76
N PRO A 230 14.64 6.03 -19.85
CA PRO A 230 15.94 6.27 -19.22
C PRO A 230 16.64 7.58 -19.63
N ASP A 231 16.34 8.10 -20.82
CA ASP A 231 16.85 9.36 -21.35
C ASP A 231 16.15 10.61 -20.79
N ARG A 232 15.09 10.42 -19.99
CA ARG A 232 14.28 11.50 -19.41
C ARG A 232 14.09 11.29 -17.91
N HIS A 233 13.98 12.38 -17.18
CA HIS A 233 13.75 12.37 -15.74
C HIS A 233 12.42 13.01 -15.31
N SER A 234 11.63 13.49 -16.26
CA SER A 234 10.31 14.11 -16.11
C SER A 234 9.71 14.36 -17.50
N PRO A 235 8.38 14.44 -17.67
CA PRO A 235 7.34 14.05 -16.70
C PRO A 235 7.23 12.53 -16.56
N GLY A 236 6.42 12.05 -15.60
CA GLY A 236 6.05 10.63 -15.53
C GLY A 236 5.33 10.14 -16.80
N ASN A 237 5.16 8.83 -16.94
CA ASN A 237 4.51 8.23 -18.10
C ASN A 237 3.01 8.63 -18.17
N PRO A 238 2.59 9.44 -19.16
CA PRO A 238 1.26 10.03 -19.18
C PRO A 238 0.14 9.00 -19.34
N GLU A 239 0.40 7.91 -20.05
CA GLU A 239 -0.57 6.84 -20.26
C GLU A 239 -0.84 6.11 -18.94
N VAL A 240 0.22 5.77 -18.20
CA VAL A 240 0.12 5.10 -16.89
C VAL A 240 -0.50 6.05 -15.85
N GLN A 241 -0.17 7.34 -15.89
CA GLN A 241 -0.81 8.36 -15.05
C GLN A 241 -2.32 8.40 -15.28
N MET A 242 -2.76 8.41 -16.56
CA MET A 242 -4.18 8.43 -16.91
C MET A 242 -4.88 7.12 -16.53
N GLN A 243 -4.23 5.96 -16.71
CA GLN A 243 -4.76 4.67 -16.25
C GLN A 243 -4.97 4.65 -14.73
N MET A 244 -4.03 5.21 -13.95
CA MET A 244 -4.17 5.34 -12.50
C MET A 244 -5.37 6.20 -12.10
N VAL A 245 -5.64 7.29 -12.82
CA VAL A 245 -6.84 8.12 -12.61
C VAL A 245 -8.10 7.34 -13.01
N ARG A 246 -8.14 6.77 -14.22
CA ARG A 246 -9.29 6.05 -14.80
C ARG A 246 -9.74 4.88 -13.95
N HIS A 247 -8.80 4.13 -13.38
CA HIS A 247 -9.09 2.92 -12.60
C HIS A 247 -9.18 3.18 -11.09
N ASN A 248 -9.31 4.44 -10.65
CA ASN A 248 -9.37 4.82 -9.24
C ASN A 248 -8.17 4.32 -8.42
N GLY A 249 -6.98 4.23 -9.03
CA GLY A 249 -5.76 3.73 -8.39
C GLY A 249 -5.15 4.69 -7.37
N ILE A 250 -5.51 5.97 -7.41
CA ILE A 250 -4.96 7.00 -6.50
C ILE A 250 -5.43 6.77 -5.05
N ALA A 251 -6.71 6.48 -4.84
CA ALA A 251 -7.27 6.27 -3.50
C ALA A 251 -6.63 5.09 -2.72
N PRO A 252 -6.52 3.87 -3.27
CA PRO A 252 -5.86 2.77 -2.57
C PRO A 252 -4.35 3.03 -2.41
N LEU A 253 -3.71 3.71 -3.36
CA LEU A 253 -2.30 4.12 -3.22
C LEU A 253 -2.08 5.04 -2.02
N LEU A 254 -2.94 6.07 -1.87
CA LEU A 254 -2.88 6.98 -0.72
C LEU A 254 -3.24 6.27 0.59
N SER A 255 -4.22 5.37 0.60
CA SER A 255 -4.56 4.58 1.79
C SER A 255 -3.35 3.80 2.32
N SER A 256 -2.51 3.28 1.43
CA SER A 256 -1.30 2.54 1.80
C SER A 256 -0.16 3.41 2.38
N THR A 257 -0.33 4.74 2.50
CA THR A 257 0.63 5.61 3.20
C THR A 257 0.54 5.53 4.72
N VAL A 258 -0.59 5.04 5.24
CA VAL A 258 -0.79 4.77 6.67
C VAL A 258 0.03 3.56 7.07
N TYR A 259 0.67 3.61 8.24
CA TYR A 259 1.47 2.50 8.76
C TYR A 259 0.66 1.19 8.85
N ASP A 260 1.27 0.10 8.41
CA ASP A 260 0.73 -1.26 8.45
C ASP A 260 1.87 -2.26 8.62
N ASP A 261 1.92 -2.97 9.76
CA ASP A 261 2.97 -3.96 10.06
C ASP A 261 2.98 -5.15 9.07
N ASN A 262 1.86 -5.41 8.37
CA ASN A 262 1.81 -6.42 7.31
C ASN A 262 2.59 -5.99 6.04
N ASN A 263 2.85 -4.69 5.90
CA ASN A 263 3.52 -4.09 4.74
C ASN A 263 4.54 -3.05 5.21
N PRO A 264 5.63 -3.49 5.87
CA PRO A 264 6.67 -2.58 6.28
C PRO A 264 7.26 -1.89 5.05
N TYR A 265 7.47 -0.59 5.17
CA TYR A 265 7.97 0.29 4.12
C TYR A 265 7.01 0.56 2.94
N ALA A 266 5.69 0.40 3.13
CA ALA A 266 4.71 0.76 2.10
C ALA A 266 4.81 2.25 1.74
N LYS A 267 4.94 3.13 2.75
CA LYS A 267 5.00 4.59 2.58
C LYS A 267 6.13 5.04 1.64
N GLU A 268 7.32 4.47 1.79
CA GLU A 268 8.50 4.80 0.97
C GLU A 268 8.28 4.40 -0.49
N ARG A 269 7.68 3.23 -0.73
CA ARG A 269 7.36 2.76 -2.10
C ARG A 269 6.25 3.58 -2.74
N VAL A 270 5.22 3.92 -1.98
CA VAL A 270 4.13 4.81 -2.43
C VAL A 270 4.66 6.19 -2.79
N THR A 271 5.63 6.72 -2.03
CA THR A 271 6.24 8.02 -2.31
C THR A 271 6.88 8.07 -3.70
N ILE A 272 7.53 6.97 -4.13
CA ILE A 272 8.08 6.87 -5.49
C ILE A 272 6.98 6.88 -6.55
N CYS A 273 5.88 6.15 -6.31
CA CYS A 273 4.72 6.16 -7.21
C CYS A 273 4.13 7.57 -7.32
N LEU A 274 3.91 8.25 -6.19
CA LEU A 274 3.33 9.60 -6.13
C LEU A 274 4.23 10.63 -6.83
N LYS A 275 5.55 10.52 -6.68
CA LYS A 275 6.50 11.38 -7.40
C LYS A 275 6.19 11.35 -8.89
N TRP A 276 6.16 10.16 -9.51
CA TRP A 276 5.94 10.02 -10.94
C TRP A 276 4.50 10.23 -11.37
N LEU A 277 3.54 9.90 -10.51
CA LEU A 277 2.11 10.06 -10.81
C LEU A 277 1.71 11.53 -10.91
N LEU A 278 2.28 12.40 -10.08
CA LEU A 278 1.94 13.82 -10.01
C LEU A 278 2.83 14.70 -10.90
N ASP A 279 3.99 14.18 -11.32
CA ASP A 279 4.93 14.91 -12.18
C ASP A 279 4.33 15.21 -13.56
N GLY A 280 3.87 16.45 -13.74
CA GLY A 280 3.23 16.93 -14.97
C GLY A 280 1.80 16.46 -15.20
N CYS A 281 1.14 15.86 -14.20
CA CYS A 281 -0.23 15.34 -14.34
C CYS A 281 -1.26 16.19 -13.59
N ASP A 282 -1.95 17.08 -14.32
CA ASP A 282 -3.01 17.91 -13.75
C ASP A 282 -4.20 17.08 -13.28
N ALA A 283 -4.61 16.07 -14.05
CA ALA A 283 -5.74 15.21 -13.69
C ALA A 283 -5.54 14.48 -12.35
N ALA A 284 -4.34 13.91 -12.12
CA ALA A 284 -4.02 13.26 -10.86
C ALA A 284 -3.91 14.28 -9.71
N SER A 285 -3.33 15.45 -9.97
CA SER A 285 -3.20 16.53 -9.00
C SER A 285 -4.56 17.07 -8.56
N ASP A 286 -5.48 17.27 -9.50
CA ASP A 286 -6.84 17.73 -9.26
C ASP A 286 -7.64 16.71 -8.46
N PHE A 287 -7.49 15.42 -8.76
CA PHE A 287 -8.12 14.35 -7.99
C PHE A 287 -7.69 14.39 -6.52
N ILE A 288 -6.39 14.54 -6.24
CA ILE A 288 -5.89 14.66 -4.86
C ILE A 288 -6.43 15.93 -4.18
N ARG A 289 -6.48 17.06 -4.89
CA ARG A 289 -7.07 18.31 -4.35
C ARG A 289 -8.55 18.13 -4.01
N GLN A 290 -9.30 17.39 -4.82
CA GLN A 290 -10.71 17.10 -4.57
C GLN A 290 -10.90 16.18 -3.35
N LEU A 291 -10.09 15.12 -3.23
CA LEU A 291 -10.10 14.23 -2.06
C LEU A 291 -9.86 15.01 -0.76
N ASN A 292 -8.86 15.89 -0.73
CA ASN A 292 -8.53 16.70 0.45
C ASN A 292 -9.63 17.71 0.81
N ARG A 293 -10.48 18.12 -0.14
CA ARG A 293 -11.64 19.01 0.13
C ARG A 293 -12.85 18.23 0.66
N ALA A 294 -12.98 16.96 0.28
CA ALA A 294 -14.10 16.10 0.67
C ALA A 294 -13.92 15.50 2.08
N GLU A 295 -12.70 15.47 2.61
CA GLU A 295 -12.46 15.06 3.99
C GLU A 295 -12.86 16.21 4.95
N PRO A 296 -13.89 16.06 5.80
CA PRO A 296 -14.28 17.12 6.72
C PRO A 296 -13.12 17.36 7.68
N ALA A 297 -12.65 18.62 7.75
CA ALA A 297 -11.63 19.02 8.70
C ALA A 297 -12.01 18.55 10.11
N PRO A 298 -11.10 17.94 10.88
CA PRO A 298 -11.37 17.71 12.30
C PRO A 298 -11.59 19.09 12.92
N ASN A 299 -12.83 19.37 13.31
CA ASN A 299 -13.25 20.62 13.95
C ASN A 299 -12.46 20.81 15.27
N LEU A 300 -11.26 21.38 15.16
CA LEU A 300 -10.54 22.02 16.26
C LEU A 300 -10.94 23.49 16.27
N GLN A 301 -12.21 23.76 16.56
CA GLN A 301 -12.60 25.10 17.01
C GLN A 301 -12.05 25.27 18.44
N GLN A 302 -10.95 26.02 18.55
CA GLN A 302 -10.54 26.61 19.82
C GLN A 302 -11.70 27.48 20.33
N PRO A 303 -12.15 27.33 21.59
CA PRO A 303 -13.16 28.23 22.11
C PRO A 303 -12.51 29.60 22.32
N ALA A 304 -12.85 30.56 21.45
CA ALA A 304 -12.62 31.96 21.71
C ALA A 304 -13.34 32.33 23.02
N ALA A 305 -12.58 32.86 23.97
CA ALA A 305 -13.08 33.26 25.27
C ALA A 305 -14.12 34.38 25.12
N GLY A 306 -15.33 34.12 25.63
CA GLY A 306 -16.30 35.15 25.96
C GLY A 306 -17.33 35.46 24.88
N SER A 307 -18.40 34.66 24.81
CA SER A 307 -19.78 35.18 24.77
C SER A 307 -20.77 34.02 24.91
N ALA A 308 -21.96 34.36 25.38
CA ALA A 308 -22.96 33.49 25.96
C ALA A 308 -23.63 32.52 24.97
N THR A 309 -24.02 31.36 25.51
CA THR A 309 -25.15 30.51 25.08
C THR A 309 -25.24 30.17 23.59
N ALA A 310 -24.49 29.15 23.15
CA ALA A 310 -24.75 28.47 21.89
C ALA A 310 -25.55 27.18 22.14
N THR A 311 -26.86 27.23 21.90
CA THR A 311 -27.72 26.05 21.79
C THR A 311 -27.43 25.38 20.44
N GLN A 312 -26.74 24.24 20.44
CA GLN A 312 -26.60 23.41 19.24
C GLN A 312 -27.71 22.37 19.21
N THR A 313 -28.70 22.55 18.34
CA THR A 313 -29.68 21.51 18.01
C THR A 313 -29.08 20.54 17.00
N LEU A 314 -28.70 19.35 17.46
CA LEU A 314 -28.34 18.23 16.59
C LEU A 314 -29.62 17.52 16.15
N ARG A 315 -29.97 17.59 14.87
CA ARG A 315 -30.99 16.71 14.28
C ARG A 315 -30.32 15.38 13.93
N VAL A 316 -30.71 14.33 14.63
CA VAL A 316 -30.42 12.95 14.27
C VAL A 316 -31.65 12.42 13.53
N ASP A 317 -31.50 12.08 12.25
CA ASP A 317 -32.58 11.45 11.48
C ASP A 317 -32.91 10.08 12.09
N GLY A 318 -34.18 9.89 12.50
CA GLY A 318 -34.77 8.56 12.71
C GLY A 318 -35.39 8.22 14.06
N VAL A 319 -35.44 9.11 15.06
CA VAL A 319 -36.18 8.85 16.32
C VAL A 319 -36.89 10.13 16.80
N GLY A 320 -38.21 10.06 16.96
CA GLY A 320 -39.01 11.19 17.47
C GLY A 320 -38.83 11.36 18.99
N GLY A 321 -38.13 12.43 19.39
CA GLY A 321 -38.08 12.91 20.77
C GLY A 321 -36.82 13.74 21.05
N ASP A 322 -37.00 15.02 21.41
CA ASP A 322 -35.90 15.89 21.84
C ASP A 322 -35.31 15.40 23.17
N VAL A 323 -33.98 15.21 23.22
CA VAL A 323 -33.25 14.87 24.44
C VAL A 323 -32.31 16.03 24.80
N ASP A 324 -32.58 16.68 25.92
CA ASP A 324 -31.80 17.81 26.44
C ASP A 324 -30.69 17.30 27.38
N VAL A 325 -29.43 17.30 26.92
CA VAL A 325 -28.28 16.80 27.69
C VAL A 325 -27.51 17.96 28.33
N ARG A 326 -27.69 18.14 29.64
CA ARG A 326 -26.98 19.16 30.43
C ARG A 326 -25.73 18.58 31.08
N VAL A 327 -24.55 18.82 30.48
CA VAL A 327 -23.26 18.40 31.07
C VAL A 327 -22.77 19.43 32.09
N ARG A 328 -22.66 19.03 33.37
CA ARG A 328 -22.16 19.89 34.46
C ARG A 328 -20.70 19.55 34.76
N VAL A 329 -19.77 20.39 34.32
CA VAL A 329 -18.33 20.25 34.65
C VAL A 329 -18.05 20.91 35.99
N ARG A 330 -17.63 20.13 37.01
CA ARG A 330 -17.10 20.65 38.28
C ARG A 330 -15.62 20.98 38.12
N ARG A 331 -15.23 22.25 38.24
CA ARG A 331 -13.82 22.65 38.40
C ARG A 331 -13.44 22.73 39.88
N ARG A 332 -12.32 22.11 40.26
CA ARG A 332 -11.63 22.32 41.54
C ARG A 332 -10.88 23.65 41.49
N GLN A 333 -11.05 24.46 42.54
CA GLN A 333 -10.45 25.79 42.69
C GLN A 333 -9.14 25.66 43.51
N PRO A 334 -8.02 26.33 43.14
CA PRO A 334 -6.85 26.42 44.01
C PRO A 334 -6.97 27.61 44.97
N HIS A 335 -6.50 27.43 46.20
CA HIS A 335 -6.44 28.43 47.26
C HIS A 335 -5.40 29.52 46.98
N LEU A 336 -5.75 30.77 47.31
CA LEU A 336 -4.86 31.93 47.40
C LEU A 336 -4.41 32.13 48.86
N VAL A 337 -3.13 32.45 49.07
CA VAL A 337 -2.59 33.08 50.29
C VAL A 337 -1.81 34.32 49.84
N GLY A 338 -2.14 35.47 50.45
CA GLY A 338 -1.68 36.80 50.03
C GLY A 338 -0.49 37.37 50.79
N GLY A 339 -0.09 38.59 50.41
CA GLY A 339 0.85 39.44 51.15
C GLY A 339 1.45 40.65 50.37
N THR A 340 0.76 41.80 50.44
CA THR A 340 1.24 43.21 50.63
C THR A 340 2.34 43.90 49.77
N SER A 341 1.90 44.87 48.93
CA SER A 341 2.25 46.32 48.78
C SER A 341 3.67 46.82 48.32
N PRO A 342 3.90 48.12 47.92
CA PRO A 342 3.56 48.76 46.62
C PRO A 342 4.67 49.71 45.97
N LEU A 343 4.65 49.89 44.63
CA LEU A 343 5.06 51.05 43.74
C LEU A 343 6.49 51.69 43.84
N PRO A 344 7.00 52.54 42.88
CA PRO A 344 6.45 53.04 41.58
C PRO A 344 7.41 53.02 40.35
N ASP A 345 6.82 53.35 39.18
CA ASP A 345 7.27 54.09 37.98
C ASP A 345 8.75 54.13 37.52
N ASP A 346 8.95 53.85 36.22
CA ASP A 346 9.74 54.75 35.35
C ASP A 346 9.35 54.59 33.87
N GLU A 347 9.03 55.73 33.25
CA GLU A 347 8.80 55.93 31.82
C GLU A 347 10.15 56.02 31.09
N GLN A 348 10.26 55.44 29.88
CA GLN A 348 11.02 56.08 28.81
C GLN A 348 10.61 55.58 27.41
N GLN A 349 10.25 56.57 26.60
CA GLN A 349 9.88 56.52 25.19
C GLN A 349 11.10 56.47 24.26
N ALA A 350 10.80 56.33 22.95
CA ALA A 350 11.61 56.68 21.77
C ALA A 350 12.61 55.60 21.28
N GLN A 351 12.84 55.37 19.98
CA GLN A 351 12.23 55.86 18.74
C GLN A 351 12.73 55.02 17.54
N VAL A 352 11.95 55.06 16.47
CA VAL A 352 12.13 54.51 15.11
C VAL A 352 13.44 54.96 14.44
N GLU A 353 14.09 54.07 13.68
CA GLU A 353 14.83 54.49 12.48
C GLU A 353 14.72 53.45 11.35
N GLU A 354 14.22 53.94 10.21
CA GLU A 354 13.97 53.26 8.95
C GLU A 354 14.94 53.89 7.93
N THR A 355 15.72 53.08 7.20
CA THR A 355 16.53 53.56 6.07
C THR A 355 16.15 52.81 4.81
N THR A 356 15.47 53.55 3.94
CA THR A 356 15.25 53.28 2.52
C THR A 356 16.35 53.97 1.73
N GLU A 357 16.97 53.29 0.76
CA GLU A 357 17.61 53.96 -0.38
C GLU A 357 17.29 53.22 -1.68
N THR A 358 16.59 53.95 -2.56
CA THR A 358 16.37 53.70 -3.98
C THR A 358 17.31 54.54 -4.81
N LEU A 359 17.76 54.07 -5.99
CA LEU A 359 18.10 54.85 -7.20
C LEU A 359 18.25 53.83 -8.37
N SER A 360 17.33 53.76 -9.34
CA SER A 360 17.38 54.40 -10.69
C SER A 360 18.71 54.18 -11.41
N GLY A 361 18.83 53.65 -12.64
CA GLY A 361 17.93 53.36 -13.76
C GLY A 361 18.78 53.42 -15.05
N ALA A 362 18.48 52.61 -16.07
CA ALA A 362 18.68 52.90 -17.52
C ALA A 362 18.61 51.62 -18.37
N SER A 363 17.89 51.72 -19.48
CA SER A 363 17.73 50.77 -20.58
C SER A 363 18.80 51.01 -21.65
N ILE A 364 19.30 49.95 -22.31
CA ILE A 364 19.80 50.00 -23.69
C ILE A 364 19.74 48.58 -24.30
N GLU A 365 19.10 48.50 -25.46
CA GLU A 365 19.08 47.38 -26.40
C GLU A 365 20.33 47.37 -27.29
N ASP A 366 20.60 46.21 -27.89
CA ASP A 366 21.45 45.93 -29.05
C ASP A 366 22.96 46.27 -28.97
N ASP A 367 23.81 45.26 -29.10
CA ASP A 367 24.68 45.00 -30.27
C ASP A 367 25.74 43.92 -29.94
N PHE A 368 26.20 43.21 -30.98
CA PHE A 368 27.32 42.24 -31.09
C PHE A 368 27.09 40.72 -30.99
N MET A 369 27.12 40.13 -32.20
CA MET A 369 27.82 38.91 -32.69
C MET A 369 27.77 37.59 -31.91
#